data_AF-A0A6I1Z8Z5-F1
#
_entry.id   AF-A0A6I1Z8Z5-F1
#
_cell.length_a   1.000
_cell.length_b   1.000
_cell.length_c   1.000
_cell.angle_alpha   90.00
_cell.angle_beta   90.00
_cell.angle_gamma   90.00
#
_symmetry.space_group_name_H-M   'P 1'
#
loop_
_entity.id
_entity.type
_entity.pdbx_description
1 polymer ?
#
loop_
_entity_poly.entity_id
_entity_poly.type
_entity_poly.pdbx_seq_one_letter_code
_entity_poly.pdbx_strand_id
1 'polypeptide(L)'
;MKPTYLLIIVLPLMLWLAGCEQTRPGIIENLIFSEGDQWLERDTDEDPYELVEGLCCNDYNPYPLPIDITIYPVIAPADDLDYFDIQVTDSYAGRLVLTPEDEDITFRIFNRTLNDEYNALVDTFDDPVGDNDHWTVLYGPSATFTVLVAGTGGDYVLDWERVIPTTTLIMEQPQADERWQRSFNHRIQWRMSLSEDTPVTVVLIKGPIMVEVLRRDITSMDELDWTPEGDLERGNDYRILVYLSNDPKVIDISDAFEIYY
;
A
#
# COMPACT_ATOMS: atom_id res chain seq x y z
N MET A 1 20.61 -50.33 -19.30
CA MET A 1 20.68 -49.25 -18.28
C MET A 1 20.00 -48.03 -18.87
N LYS A 2 18.88 -47.59 -18.29
CA LYS A 2 18.06 -46.48 -18.80
C LYS A 2 18.71 -45.14 -18.41
N PRO A 3 18.89 -44.19 -19.34
CA PRO A 3 19.39 -42.86 -19.03
C PRO A 3 18.22 -42.02 -18.53
N THR A 4 17.87 -42.15 -17.25
CA THR A 4 16.74 -41.41 -16.67
C THR A 4 17.06 -40.82 -15.30
N TYR A 5 18.23 -41.14 -14.74
CA TYR A 5 18.63 -40.67 -13.40
C TYR A 5 19.60 -39.48 -13.41
N LEU A 6 20.18 -39.12 -14.56
CA LEU A 6 21.11 -37.99 -14.63
C LEU A 6 20.41 -36.62 -14.71
N LEU A 7 19.18 -36.57 -15.23
CA LEU A 7 18.43 -35.32 -15.39
C LEU A 7 17.84 -34.80 -14.05
N ILE A 8 17.58 -35.69 -13.09
CA ILE A 8 16.89 -35.37 -11.83
C ILE A 8 17.81 -34.68 -10.82
N ILE A 9 19.13 -34.85 -10.91
CA ILE A 9 20.11 -34.26 -9.97
C ILE A 9 20.73 -32.97 -10.52
N VAL A 10 20.73 -32.78 -11.85
CA VAL A 10 21.33 -31.59 -12.48
C VAL A 10 20.38 -30.39 -12.43
N LEU A 11 19.07 -30.60 -12.52
CA LEU A 11 18.06 -29.52 -12.48
C LEU A 11 18.05 -28.76 -11.13
N PRO A 12 18.06 -29.42 -9.95
CA PRO A 12 18.08 -28.72 -8.67
C PRO A 12 19.40 -27.98 -8.40
N LEU A 13 20.52 -28.51 -8.92
CA LEU A 13 21.85 -27.90 -8.73
C LEU A 13 22.06 -26.68 -9.64
N MET A 14 21.47 -26.68 -10.85
CA MET A 14 21.46 -25.50 -11.72
C MET A 14 20.56 -24.39 -11.16
N LEU A 15 19.41 -24.74 -10.58
CA LEU A 15 18.53 -23.80 -9.88
C LEU A 15 19.23 -23.13 -8.68
N TRP A 16 20.09 -23.86 -7.97
CA TRP A 16 20.85 -23.33 -6.83
C TRP A 16 22.01 -22.40 -7.25
N LEU A 17 22.59 -22.62 -8.44
CA LEU A 17 23.67 -21.79 -8.98
C LEU A 17 23.17 -20.52 -9.71
N ALA A 18 21.89 -20.47 -10.10
CA ALA A 18 21.26 -19.34 -10.78
C ALA A 18 20.77 -18.21 -9.84
N GLY A 19 20.98 -18.32 -8.53
CA GLY A 19 20.56 -17.28 -7.59
C GLY A 19 19.05 -17.21 -7.34
N CYS A 20 18.25 -18.13 -7.88
CA CYS A 20 16.87 -18.36 -7.46
C CYS A 20 16.88 -18.91 -6.03
N GLU A 21 16.92 -18.03 -5.04
CA GLU A 21 16.60 -18.38 -3.68
C GLU A 21 15.15 -18.90 -3.68
N GLN A 22 14.94 -20.14 -3.27
CA GLN A 22 13.62 -20.78 -3.11
C GLN A 22 12.81 -20.15 -1.95
N THR A 23 12.87 -18.84 -1.76
CA THR A 23 12.23 -18.10 -0.67
C THR A 23 10.88 -17.50 -1.05
N ARG A 24 10.38 -17.71 -2.28
CA ARG A 24 9.02 -17.34 -2.70
C ARG A 24 7.91 -18.43 -2.66
N PRO A 25 8.08 -19.67 -2.16
CA PRO A 25 6.94 -20.58 -2.03
C PRO A 25 6.16 -20.20 -0.76
N GLY A 26 4.97 -19.62 -0.93
CA GLY A 26 3.98 -19.55 0.15
C GLY A 26 3.23 -18.24 0.34
N ILE A 27 3.71 -17.09 -0.15
CA ILE A 27 2.91 -15.84 -0.08
C ILE A 27 2.04 -15.72 -1.34
N ILE A 28 2.66 -15.78 -2.53
CA ILE A 28 1.96 -15.68 -3.82
C ILE A 28 1.03 -16.89 -4.04
N GLU A 29 1.49 -18.09 -3.71
CA GLU A 29 0.72 -19.34 -3.87
C GLU A 29 -0.47 -19.45 -2.89
N ASN A 30 -0.53 -18.66 -1.81
CA ASN A 30 -1.70 -18.64 -0.92
C ASN A 30 -2.65 -17.49 -1.26
N LEU A 31 -2.16 -16.41 -1.86
CA LEU A 31 -2.98 -15.28 -2.31
C LEU A 31 -3.80 -15.61 -3.56
N ILE A 32 -3.24 -16.39 -4.48
CA ILE A 32 -3.93 -16.83 -5.72
C ILE A 32 -4.95 -17.94 -5.44
N PHE A 33 -4.81 -18.69 -4.34
CA PHE A 33 -5.58 -19.92 -4.10
C PHE A 33 -6.49 -19.88 -2.86
N SER A 34 -6.83 -18.70 -2.32
CA SER A 34 -7.80 -18.64 -1.21
C SER A 34 -9.15 -19.22 -1.65
N GLU A 35 -9.62 -20.23 -0.93
CA GLU A 35 -10.77 -21.07 -1.32
C GLU A 35 -12.09 -20.27 -1.35
N GLY A 36 -12.46 -19.73 -2.50
CA GLY A 36 -13.81 -19.18 -2.71
C GLY A 36 -13.97 -18.20 -3.85
N ASP A 37 -12.95 -17.43 -4.20
CA ASP A 37 -13.05 -16.40 -5.24
C ASP A 37 -12.26 -16.81 -6.49
N GLN A 38 -12.91 -16.79 -7.65
CA GLN A 38 -12.33 -17.12 -8.96
C GLN A 38 -11.41 -16.00 -9.48
N TRP A 39 -10.46 -15.53 -8.67
CA TRP A 39 -9.43 -14.62 -9.16
C TRP A 39 -8.24 -15.45 -9.65
N LEU A 40 -8.08 -15.43 -10.98
CA LEU A 40 -6.79 -15.47 -11.69
C LEU A 40 -6.17 -16.87 -11.85
N GLU A 41 -6.42 -17.49 -13.01
CA GLU A 41 -5.51 -18.53 -13.52
C GLU A 41 -4.23 -17.83 -13.99
N ARG A 42 -3.08 -18.33 -13.54
CA ARG A 42 -1.77 -17.91 -14.06
C ARG A 42 -1.75 -18.08 -15.59
N ASP A 43 -1.52 -17.01 -16.35
CA ASP A 43 -1.41 -17.11 -17.80
C ASP A 43 -0.09 -17.78 -18.20
N THR A 44 -0.17 -19.04 -18.58
CA THR A 44 0.98 -19.84 -19.01
C THR A 44 1.48 -19.50 -20.42
N ASP A 45 0.75 -18.70 -21.20
CA ASP A 45 1.10 -18.35 -22.59
C ASP A 45 2.02 -17.11 -22.69
N GLU A 46 2.04 -16.20 -21.70
CA GLU A 46 3.04 -15.11 -21.57
C GLU A 46 4.26 -15.46 -20.70
N ASP A 47 4.13 -16.46 -19.82
CA ASP A 47 5.20 -17.03 -18.99
C ASP A 47 6.49 -17.51 -19.72
N PRO A 48 6.54 -17.87 -21.03
CA PRO A 48 7.82 -18.27 -21.64
C PRO A 48 8.75 -17.08 -21.95
N TYR A 49 8.28 -15.84 -21.91
CA TYR A 49 9.12 -14.64 -22.02
C TYR A 49 9.34 -13.93 -20.68
N GLU A 50 8.50 -14.17 -19.69
CA GLU A 50 8.72 -13.75 -18.30
C GLU A 50 9.62 -14.70 -17.49
N LEU A 51 10.04 -15.84 -18.06
CA LEU A 51 11.03 -16.76 -17.48
C LEU A 51 12.33 -16.77 -18.29
N VAL A 52 12.98 -15.61 -18.42
CA VAL A 52 14.41 -15.59 -18.77
C VAL A 52 15.20 -15.75 -17.47
N GLU A 53 15.81 -16.92 -17.27
CA GLU A 53 16.65 -17.26 -16.09
C GLU A 53 15.91 -17.44 -14.74
N GLY A 54 14.60 -17.67 -14.73
CA GLY A 54 13.89 -18.10 -13.50
C GLY A 54 13.39 -16.97 -12.59
N LEU A 55 13.22 -15.76 -13.13
CA LEU A 55 12.70 -14.59 -12.43
C LEU A 55 11.40 -14.14 -13.12
N CYS A 56 10.24 -14.22 -12.45
CA CYS A 56 9.01 -13.55 -12.91
C CYS A 56 9.26 -12.05 -12.87
N CYS A 57 9.46 -11.44 -14.03
CA CYS A 57 9.68 -10.01 -14.16
C CYS A 57 8.90 -9.48 -15.38
N ASN A 58 8.00 -8.54 -15.13
CA ASN A 58 7.98 -7.29 -15.89
C ASN A 58 9.41 -6.69 -15.80
N ASP A 59 10.25 -6.97 -16.80
CA ASP A 59 11.71 -7.06 -16.72
C ASP A 59 12.48 -5.76 -16.93
N TYR A 60 11.89 -4.61 -16.60
CA TYR A 60 12.64 -3.34 -16.58
C TYR A 60 12.39 -2.44 -15.38
N ASN A 61 11.59 -2.86 -14.41
CA ASN A 61 11.36 -2.02 -13.25
C ASN A 61 12.42 -2.24 -12.16
N PRO A 62 13.03 -1.15 -11.65
CA PRO A 62 13.95 -1.24 -10.52
C PRO A 62 13.25 -1.91 -9.34
N TYR A 63 13.95 -2.84 -8.70
CA TYR A 63 13.43 -3.61 -7.58
C TYR A 63 14.23 -3.33 -6.30
N PRO A 64 13.59 -2.84 -5.22
CA PRO A 64 12.24 -2.27 -5.18
C PRO A 64 12.13 -0.99 -6.03
N LEU A 65 10.92 -0.57 -6.38
CA LEU A 65 10.69 0.71 -7.04
C LEU A 65 11.25 1.83 -6.15
N PRO A 66 12.14 2.68 -6.67
CA PRO A 66 12.69 3.77 -5.89
C PRO A 66 11.58 4.78 -5.59
N ILE A 67 11.58 5.32 -4.38
CA ILE A 67 10.73 6.47 -4.04
C ILE A 67 11.03 7.64 -4.99
N ASP A 68 10.02 8.46 -5.28
CA ASP A 68 10.03 9.55 -6.27
C ASP A 68 10.18 9.03 -7.71
N ILE A 69 9.43 7.97 -8.05
CA ILE A 69 9.36 7.42 -9.41
C ILE A 69 7.92 7.45 -9.95
N THR A 70 7.84 7.66 -11.26
CA THR A 70 6.64 7.45 -12.07
C THR A 70 6.96 6.37 -13.10
N ILE A 71 6.10 5.36 -13.21
CA ILE A 71 6.16 4.35 -14.26
C ILE A 71 4.86 4.35 -15.08
N TYR A 72 4.94 3.86 -16.31
CA TYR A 72 3.83 3.81 -17.27
C TYR A 72 3.65 2.38 -17.78
N PRO A 73 3.13 1.45 -16.96
CA PRO A 73 2.96 0.06 -17.34
C PRO A 73 1.66 -0.12 -18.14
N VAL A 74 1.47 -1.33 -18.64
CA VAL A 74 0.32 -1.72 -19.44
C VAL A 74 -0.13 -3.08 -18.95
N ILE A 75 -1.40 -3.21 -18.59
CA ILE A 75 -2.01 -4.52 -18.37
C ILE A 75 -2.30 -5.10 -19.74
N ALA A 76 -1.52 -6.10 -20.15
CA ALA A 76 -1.72 -6.79 -21.41
C ALA A 76 -1.21 -8.23 -21.26
N PRO A 77 -2.03 -9.25 -21.57
CA PRO A 77 -3.37 -9.19 -22.16
C PRO A 77 -4.45 -8.74 -21.16
N ALA A 78 -5.71 -8.72 -21.61
CA ALA A 78 -6.84 -8.56 -20.71
C ALA A 78 -6.82 -9.63 -19.61
N ASP A 79 -7.09 -9.23 -18.36
CA ASP A 79 -7.09 -10.09 -17.16
C ASP A 79 -5.69 -10.48 -16.65
N ASP A 80 -4.66 -9.69 -16.97
CA ASP A 80 -3.29 -9.85 -16.46
C ASP A 80 -3.04 -9.14 -15.10
N LEU A 81 -1.91 -9.48 -14.46
CA LEU A 81 -1.48 -9.01 -13.15
C LEU A 81 -0.07 -8.43 -13.16
N ASP A 82 0.03 -7.16 -12.81
CA ASP A 82 1.30 -6.47 -12.61
C ASP A 82 1.68 -6.45 -11.12
N TYR A 83 2.97 -6.69 -10.82
CA TYR A 83 3.48 -6.71 -9.44
C TYR A 83 4.66 -5.76 -9.27
N PHE A 84 4.61 -4.93 -8.21
CA PHE A 84 5.71 -4.03 -7.86
C PHE A 84 6.03 -4.14 -6.38
N ASP A 85 7.30 -4.24 -6.02
CA ASP A 85 7.69 -4.05 -4.62
C ASP A 85 8.09 -2.59 -4.38
N ILE A 86 7.52 -1.99 -3.34
CA ILE A 86 7.86 -0.65 -2.86
C ILE A 86 8.38 -0.74 -1.43
N GLN A 87 9.19 0.23 -1.03
CA GLN A 87 9.70 0.33 0.33
C GLN A 87 9.35 1.68 0.95
N VAL A 88 8.84 1.63 2.18
CA VAL A 88 8.68 2.79 3.05
C VAL A 88 9.76 2.71 4.12
N THR A 89 10.43 3.82 4.37
CA THR A 89 11.43 3.91 5.45
C THR A 89 10.94 4.84 6.55
N ASP A 90 11.49 4.70 7.75
CA ASP A 90 11.14 5.48 8.95
C ASP A 90 11.31 7.00 8.78
N SER A 91 11.97 7.44 7.70
CA SER A 91 12.27 8.84 7.42
C SER A 91 11.21 9.59 6.60
N TYR A 92 10.19 8.90 6.09
CA TYR A 92 9.13 9.52 5.30
C TYR A 92 7.85 8.67 5.26
N ALA A 93 6.72 9.32 4.96
CA ALA A 93 5.56 8.62 4.41
C ALA A 93 5.73 8.52 2.90
N GLY A 94 5.12 7.51 2.27
CA GLY A 94 5.03 7.43 0.82
C GLY A 94 3.59 7.47 0.36
N ARG A 95 3.34 8.12 -0.76
CA ARG A 95 2.04 8.18 -1.42
C ARG A 95 2.14 7.34 -2.70
N LEU A 96 1.28 6.33 -2.77
CA LEU A 96 1.11 5.51 -3.97
C LEU A 96 -0.12 6.02 -4.71
N VAL A 97 0.03 6.33 -5.99
CA VAL A 97 -1.05 6.76 -6.88
C VAL A 97 -1.09 5.83 -8.07
N LEU A 98 -2.28 5.35 -8.39
CA LEU A 98 -2.62 4.66 -9.62
C LEU A 98 -3.57 5.57 -10.39
N THR A 99 -3.15 5.99 -11.58
CA THR A 99 -4.00 6.72 -12.54
C THR A 99 -4.29 5.77 -13.70
N PRO A 100 -5.45 5.10 -13.69
CA PRO A 100 -5.80 4.18 -14.75
C PRO A 100 -6.35 4.93 -15.97
N GLU A 101 -6.01 4.50 -17.19
CA GLU A 101 -6.68 5.02 -18.40
C GLU A 101 -8.08 4.39 -18.61
N ASP A 102 -8.30 3.19 -18.05
CA ASP A 102 -9.55 2.43 -18.12
C ASP A 102 -10.14 2.17 -16.72
N GLU A 103 -11.48 2.18 -16.58
CA GLU A 103 -12.20 2.17 -15.28
C GLU A 103 -12.05 0.87 -14.46
N ASP A 104 -11.51 -0.19 -15.04
CA ASP A 104 -11.45 -1.54 -14.47
C ASP A 104 -10.07 -1.91 -13.92
N ILE A 105 -9.09 -1.00 -14.00
CA ILE A 105 -7.77 -1.19 -13.40
C ILE A 105 -7.83 -0.82 -11.91
N THR A 106 -7.41 -1.75 -11.05
CA THR A 106 -7.39 -1.59 -9.59
C THR A 106 -6.06 -2.05 -9.01
N PHE A 107 -5.75 -1.69 -7.76
CA PHE A 107 -4.60 -2.25 -7.05
C PHE A 107 -4.92 -2.75 -5.64
N ARG A 108 -4.11 -3.70 -5.17
CA ARG A 108 -4.05 -4.18 -3.79
C ARG A 108 -2.61 -4.08 -3.26
N ILE A 109 -2.46 -4.03 -1.94
CA ILE A 109 -1.15 -3.88 -1.30
C ILE A 109 -0.95 -4.93 -0.22
N PHE A 110 0.14 -5.68 -0.32
CA PHE A 110 0.52 -6.72 0.63
C PHE A 110 1.73 -6.27 1.43
N ASN A 111 1.65 -6.34 2.76
CA ASN A 111 2.82 -6.07 3.59
C ASN A 111 3.66 -7.33 3.74
N ARG A 112 4.87 -7.34 3.17
CA ARG A 112 5.77 -8.49 3.20
C ARG A 112 6.36 -8.75 4.58
N THR A 113 6.45 -7.73 5.42
CA THR A 113 7.00 -7.87 6.78
C THR A 113 6.01 -8.56 7.71
N LEU A 114 4.72 -8.30 7.54
CA LEU A 114 3.66 -8.85 8.40
C LEU A 114 3.08 -10.16 7.87
N ASN A 115 3.38 -10.56 6.62
CA ASN A 115 2.72 -11.68 5.92
C ASN A 115 1.19 -11.58 5.91
N ASP A 116 0.67 -10.36 6.07
CA ASP A 116 -0.75 -10.06 6.11
C ASP A 116 -1.16 -9.45 4.76
N GLU A 117 -2.23 -9.98 4.17
CA GLU A 117 -2.96 -9.28 3.12
C GLU A 117 -3.66 -8.10 3.76
N TYR A 118 -3.32 -6.91 3.29
CA TYR A 118 -4.11 -5.75 3.57
C TYR A 118 -4.92 -5.46 2.30
N ASN A 119 -6.24 -5.58 2.42
CA ASN A 119 -7.07 -4.67 1.64
C ASN A 119 -6.82 -3.30 2.25
N ALA A 120 -5.69 -2.68 1.88
CA ALA A 120 -5.52 -1.27 2.13
C ALA A 120 -6.80 -0.65 1.61
N LEU A 121 -7.50 0.10 2.47
CA LEU A 121 -8.54 0.96 1.97
C LEU A 121 -7.82 1.91 1.02
N VAL A 122 -7.85 1.54 -0.26
CA VAL A 122 -7.57 2.46 -1.35
C VAL A 122 -8.59 3.53 -1.09
N ASP A 123 -8.11 4.73 -0.85
CA ASP A 123 -9.02 5.83 -0.76
C ASP A 123 -9.52 6.03 -2.19
N THR A 124 -10.56 5.28 -2.56
CA THR A 124 -11.30 5.44 -3.80
C THR A 124 -12.09 6.73 -3.65
N PHE A 125 -11.35 7.83 -3.64
CA PHE A 125 -11.91 9.13 -3.89
C PHE A 125 -12.27 9.17 -5.37
N ASP A 126 -13.51 9.54 -5.65
CA ASP A 126 -13.69 10.66 -6.57
C ASP A 126 -12.77 11.76 -6.07
N ASP A 127 -11.61 11.96 -6.71
CA ASP A 127 -10.77 13.12 -6.45
C ASP A 127 -11.72 14.36 -6.46
N PRO A 128 -11.68 15.29 -5.49
CA PRO A 128 -12.40 16.55 -5.63
C PRO A 128 -12.08 17.30 -6.94
N VAL A 129 -11.01 16.91 -7.66
CA VAL A 129 -10.61 17.38 -8.98
C VAL A 129 -11.24 16.60 -10.16
N GLY A 130 -11.89 15.46 -9.92
CA GLY A 130 -12.63 14.70 -10.94
C GLY A 130 -11.77 13.79 -11.83
N ASP A 131 -10.59 13.41 -11.36
CA ASP A 131 -9.76 12.39 -12.02
C ASP A 131 -10.01 11.01 -11.38
N ASN A 132 -9.94 9.95 -12.20
CA ASN A 132 -10.13 8.55 -11.80
C ASN A 132 -8.95 7.99 -10.97
N ASP A 133 -8.25 8.85 -10.24
CA ASP A 133 -7.04 8.51 -9.51
C ASP A 133 -7.37 7.72 -8.24
N HIS A 134 -6.71 6.58 -8.09
CA HIS A 134 -6.73 5.77 -6.89
C HIS A 134 -5.45 5.98 -6.12
N TRP A 135 -5.52 6.33 -4.84
CA TRP A 135 -4.31 6.54 -4.05
C TRP A 135 -4.43 6.08 -2.61
N THR A 136 -3.28 5.88 -1.98
CA THR A 136 -3.17 5.60 -0.56
C THR A 136 -1.84 6.11 0.00
N VAL A 137 -1.80 6.36 1.31
CA VAL A 137 -0.57 6.70 2.02
C VAL A 137 -0.10 5.49 2.81
N LEU A 138 1.16 5.17 2.64
CA LEU A 138 1.87 4.16 3.41
C LEU A 138 2.88 4.87 4.30
N TYR A 139 2.87 4.52 5.58
CA TYR A 139 3.74 5.15 6.56
C TYR A 139 4.20 4.08 7.54
N GLY A 140 5.48 3.93 7.86
CA GLY A 140 5.83 3.04 8.96
C GLY A 140 7.29 2.60 8.96
N PRO A 141 7.69 1.86 10.00
CA PRO A 141 9.08 1.47 10.17
C PRO A 141 9.48 0.46 9.07
N SER A 142 10.37 0.90 8.18
CA SER A 142 11.11 0.07 7.22
C SER A 142 10.30 -1.11 6.67
N ALA A 143 9.13 -0.81 6.10
CA ALA A 143 8.20 -1.80 5.58
C ALA A 143 8.43 -2.00 4.08
N THR A 144 8.40 -3.24 3.63
CA THR A 144 8.34 -3.58 2.20
C THR A 144 6.93 -4.03 1.87
N PHE A 145 6.38 -3.44 0.82
CA PHE A 145 5.07 -3.79 0.31
C PHE A 145 5.17 -4.35 -1.09
N THR A 146 4.28 -5.28 -1.43
CA THR A 146 4.01 -5.69 -2.80
C THR A 146 2.70 -5.04 -3.23
N VAL A 147 2.75 -4.22 -4.26
CA VAL A 147 1.60 -3.69 -4.97
C VAL A 147 1.24 -4.68 -6.07
N LEU A 148 -0.02 -5.11 -6.09
CA LEU A 148 -0.59 -5.92 -7.16
C LEU A 148 -1.57 -5.03 -7.91
N VAL A 149 -1.38 -4.86 -9.21
CA VAL A 149 -2.30 -4.14 -10.10
C VAL A 149 -2.99 -5.17 -11.00
N ALA A 150 -4.29 -5.04 -11.18
CA ALA A 150 -5.11 -5.97 -11.93
C ALA A 150 -6.18 -5.22 -12.74
N GLY A 151 -6.52 -5.72 -13.93
CA GLY A 151 -7.56 -5.16 -14.80
C GLY A 151 -7.81 -6.02 -16.03
N THR A 152 -8.79 -5.64 -16.86
CA THR A 152 -9.13 -6.32 -18.13
C THR A 152 -8.35 -5.77 -19.32
N GLY A 153 -7.23 -5.11 -19.04
CA GLY A 153 -6.30 -4.55 -20.00
C GLY A 153 -6.38 -3.03 -20.08
N GLY A 154 -5.25 -2.38 -20.38
CA GLY A 154 -5.18 -0.92 -20.50
C GLY A 154 -3.86 -0.33 -20.00
N ASP A 155 -3.62 0.92 -20.38
CA ASP A 155 -2.48 1.68 -19.91
C ASP A 155 -2.79 2.26 -18.52
N TYR A 156 -1.77 2.38 -17.66
CA TYR A 156 -1.92 3.08 -16.39
C TYR A 156 -0.63 3.77 -15.98
N VAL A 157 -0.75 4.74 -15.07
CA VAL A 157 0.38 5.40 -14.44
C VAL A 157 0.45 4.96 -12.98
N LEU A 158 1.63 4.59 -12.52
CA LEU A 158 1.89 4.35 -11.11
C LEU A 158 2.95 5.33 -10.61
N ASP A 159 2.55 6.20 -9.68
CA ASP A 159 3.44 7.11 -8.98
C ASP A 159 3.73 6.59 -7.58
N TRP A 160 5.01 6.52 -7.23
CA TRP A 160 5.47 6.26 -5.88
C TRP A 160 6.26 7.46 -5.37
N GLU A 161 5.60 8.31 -4.58
CA GLU A 161 6.11 9.63 -4.22
C GLU A 161 6.48 9.71 -2.74
N ARG A 162 7.58 10.40 -2.41
CA ARG A 162 7.88 10.75 -1.03
C ARG A 162 6.93 11.83 -0.55
N VAL A 163 6.34 11.61 0.63
CA VAL A 163 5.62 12.62 1.38
C VAL A 163 6.34 12.92 2.68
N ILE A 164 6.69 14.18 2.87
CA ILE A 164 7.40 14.66 4.05
C ILE A 164 6.40 15.47 4.90
N PRO A 165 6.25 15.15 6.19
CA PRO A 165 5.52 15.98 7.13
C PRO A 165 5.85 17.47 6.96
N THR A 166 4.81 18.28 6.79
CA THR A 166 4.99 19.71 6.51
C THR A 166 5.02 20.53 7.80
N THR A 167 5.51 21.76 7.73
CA THR A 167 5.39 22.71 8.85
C THR A 167 4.10 23.52 8.81
N THR A 168 3.28 23.33 7.77
CA THR A 168 2.04 24.08 7.53
C THR A 168 0.82 23.39 8.10
N LEU A 169 0.89 22.08 8.30
CA LEU A 169 -0.07 21.24 8.97
C LEU A 169 0.71 20.40 9.98
N ILE A 170 0.37 20.49 11.27
CA ILE A 170 1.14 19.90 12.36
C ILE A 170 0.20 19.16 13.30
N MET A 171 0.41 17.87 13.51
CA MET A 171 -0.29 17.08 14.51
C MET A 171 0.14 17.47 15.92
N GLU A 172 -0.84 17.69 16.80
CA GLU A 172 -0.61 18.02 18.21
C GLU A 172 -1.10 16.91 19.16
N GLN A 173 -2.15 16.19 18.76
CA GLN A 173 -2.72 15.04 19.48
C GLN A 173 -3.19 13.97 18.47
N PRO A 174 -2.88 12.68 18.71
CA PRO A 174 -2.22 12.13 19.90
C PRO A 174 -0.69 12.33 19.92
N GLN A 175 -0.11 12.32 21.11
CA GLN A 175 1.33 12.25 21.37
C GLN A 175 1.79 10.83 21.70
N ALA A 176 3.11 10.64 21.70
CA ALA A 176 3.72 9.38 22.07
C ALA A 176 3.24 8.89 23.45
N ASP A 177 3.03 7.57 23.56
CA ASP A 177 2.58 6.87 24.77
C ASP A 177 1.16 7.21 25.26
N GLU A 178 0.38 7.97 24.49
CA GLU A 178 -1.05 8.13 24.77
C GLU A 178 -1.80 6.80 24.66
N ARG A 179 -2.84 6.65 25.50
CA ARG A 179 -3.64 5.43 25.58
C ARG A 179 -5.11 5.80 25.51
N TRP A 180 -5.76 5.43 24.41
CA TRP A 180 -7.15 5.73 24.11
C TRP A 180 -8.03 4.51 24.37
N GLN A 181 -8.99 4.70 25.25
CA GLN A 181 -9.97 3.67 25.58
C GLN A 181 -11.04 3.59 24.49
N ARG A 182 -11.35 2.38 24.01
CA ARG A 182 -12.47 2.15 23.07
C ARG A 182 -13.79 2.60 23.66
N SER A 183 -14.72 3.04 22.80
CA SER A 183 -16.05 3.53 23.18
C SER A 183 -16.03 4.77 24.10
N PHE A 184 -14.87 5.42 24.28
CA PHE A 184 -14.75 6.73 24.90
C PHE A 184 -14.32 7.77 23.86
N ASN A 185 -14.80 8.99 24.04
CA ASN A 185 -14.43 10.11 23.18
C ASN A 185 -13.03 10.61 23.54
N HIS A 186 -12.18 10.72 22.52
CA HIS A 186 -10.86 11.32 22.56
C HIS A 186 -10.76 12.42 21.53
N ARG A 187 -9.86 13.35 21.76
CA ARG A 187 -9.70 14.52 20.92
C ARG A 187 -8.43 14.39 20.08
N ILE A 188 -8.62 14.40 18.77
CA ILE A 188 -7.56 14.56 17.78
C ILE A 188 -7.36 16.07 17.59
N GLN A 189 -6.11 16.54 17.54
CA GLN A 189 -5.81 17.96 17.34
C GLN A 189 -4.64 18.15 16.38
N TRP A 190 -4.74 19.18 15.54
CA TRP A 190 -3.69 19.61 14.63
C TRP A 190 -3.73 21.13 14.48
N ARG A 191 -2.58 21.74 14.19
CA ARG A 191 -2.47 23.16 13.87
C ARG A 191 -2.17 23.35 12.40
N MET A 192 -2.83 24.30 11.77
CA MET A 192 -2.61 24.67 10.38
C MET A 192 -2.26 26.15 10.25
N SER A 193 -1.31 26.50 9.38
CA SER A 193 -0.91 27.89 9.09
C SER A 193 -1.52 28.44 7.79
N LEU A 194 -2.44 27.71 7.19
CA LEU A 194 -3.18 28.05 5.97
C LEU A 194 -4.51 28.73 6.32
N SER A 195 -5.35 28.99 5.31
CA SER A 195 -6.70 29.54 5.51
C SER A 195 -7.53 28.60 6.39
N GLU A 196 -8.36 29.14 7.28
CA GLU A 196 -9.31 28.34 8.08
C GLU A 196 -10.33 27.58 7.21
N ASP A 197 -10.56 28.05 5.98
CA ASP A 197 -11.42 27.42 4.99
C ASP A 197 -10.73 26.29 4.20
N THR A 198 -9.45 26.01 4.46
CA THR A 198 -8.74 24.90 3.79
C THR A 198 -9.23 23.56 4.36
N PRO A 199 -9.82 22.68 3.53
CA PRO A 199 -10.35 21.40 3.97
C PRO A 199 -9.22 20.41 4.31
N VAL A 200 -9.39 19.67 5.40
CA VAL A 200 -8.51 18.56 5.76
C VAL A 200 -9.28 17.26 5.88
N THR A 201 -8.58 16.15 5.67
CA THR A 201 -9.09 14.79 5.89
C THR A 201 -8.24 14.11 6.97
N VAL A 202 -8.92 13.39 7.86
CA VAL A 202 -8.36 12.71 9.03
C VAL A 202 -8.54 11.21 8.87
N VAL A 203 -7.45 10.47 9.02
CA VAL A 203 -7.35 9.03 8.76
C VAL A 203 -6.71 8.33 9.96
N LEU A 204 -7.23 7.15 10.28
CA LEU A 204 -6.63 6.23 11.24
C LEU A 204 -5.71 5.24 10.51
N ILE A 205 -4.48 5.11 10.99
CA ILE A 205 -3.48 4.15 10.51
C ILE A 205 -3.17 3.19 11.66
N LYS A 206 -2.95 1.91 11.37
CA LYS A 206 -2.40 0.92 12.31
C LYS A 206 -1.19 0.26 11.67
N GLY A 207 -0.05 0.28 12.35
CA GLY A 207 1.18 -0.19 11.75
C GLY A 207 1.47 0.67 10.52
N PRO A 208 1.58 0.08 9.31
CA PRO A 208 1.88 0.86 8.13
C PRO A 208 0.78 1.02 7.09
N ILE A 209 -0.45 0.67 7.47
CA ILE A 209 -1.61 0.70 6.59
C ILE A 209 -2.73 1.55 7.17
N MET A 210 -3.47 2.20 6.26
CA MET A 210 -4.71 2.88 6.56
C MET A 210 -5.79 1.87 6.97
N VAL A 211 -6.47 2.17 8.08
CA VAL A 211 -7.55 1.35 8.66
C VAL A 211 -8.92 1.97 8.41
N GLU A 212 -9.03 3.29 8.54
CA GLU A 212 -10.32 3.99 8.45
C GLU A 212 -10.13 5.46 8.08
N VAL A 213 -11.00 6.01 7.23
CA VAL A 213 -11.15 7.46 7.11
C VAL A 213 -12.11 7.95 8.18
N LEU A 214 -11.61 8.64 9.19
CA LEU A 214 -12.42 9.12 10.30
C LEU A 214 -13.33 10.28 9.87
N ARG A 215 -12.79 11.19 9.05
CA ARG A 215 -13.55 12.32 8.52
C ARG A 215 -12.89 12.97 7.30
N ARG A 216 -13.69 13.33 6.30
CA ARG A 216 -13.27 14.05 5.11
C ARG A 216 -13.68 15.53 5.15
N ASP A 217 -12.92 16.33 4.41
CA ASP A 217 -13.25 17.71 4.02
C ASP A 217 -13.77 18.59 5.16
N ILE A 218 -13.19 18.43 6.35
CA ILE A 218 -13.50 19.32 7.46
C ILE A 218 -12.80 20.65 7.23
N THR A 219 -13.61 21.66 6.98
CA THR A 219 -13.21 23.05 7.01
C THR A 219 -13.42 23.58 8.44
N SER A 220 -12.53 24.44 8.92
CA SER A 220 -12.70 25.21 10.17
C SER A 220 -12.63 24.50 11.53
N MET A 221 -11.91 23.37 11.69
CA MET A 221 -11.57 22.85 13.02
C MET A 221 -10.11 22.42 13.08
N ASP A 222 -9.41 22.81 14.14
CA ASP A 222 -8.10 22.32 14.57
C ASP A 222 -8.23 21.06 15.45
N GLU A 223 -9.44 20.51 15.53
CA GLU A 223 -9.75 19.34 16.33
C GLU A 223 -10.87 18.46 15.75
N LEU A 224 -10.82 17.18 16.08
CA LEU A 224 -11.86 16.19 15.82
C LEU A 224 -12.06 15.34 17.07
N ASP A 225 -13.26 15.38 17.63
CA ASP A 225 -13.68 14.42 18.65
C ASP A 225 -13.99 13.08 17.96
N TRP A 226 -13.30 12.02 18.36
CA TRP A 226 -13.43 10.67 17.82
C TRP A 226 -13.60 9.64 18.93
N THR A 227 -14.44 8.64 18.70
CA THR A 227 -14.65 7.53 19.63
C THR A 227 -14.23 6.25 18.92
N PRO A 228 -13.10 5.62 19.30
CA PRO A 228 -12.69 4.36 18.71
C PRO A 228 -13.77 3.30 18.91
N GLU A 229 -14.12 2.59 17.84
CA GLU A 229 -15.19 1.59 17.89
C GLU A 229 -14.89 0.49 18.92
N GLY A 230 -15.95 -0.13 19.46
CA GLY A 230 -15.82 -1.14 20.51
C GLY A 230 -15.08 -2.41 20.07
N ASP A 231 -15.10 -2.70 18.78
CA ASP A 231 -14.51 -3.87 18.12
C ASP A 231 -13.18 -3.60 17.43
N LEU A 232 -12.85 -2.35 17.06
CA LEU A 232 -11.56 -1.92 16.51
C LEU A 232 -10.39 -2.57 17.24
N GLU A 233 -9.48 -3.30 16.57
CA GLU A 233 -8.40 -4.10 17.19
C GLU A 233 -7.59 -3.37 18.28
N ARG A 234 -6.95 -4.10 19.21
CA ARG A 234 -6.02 -3.47 20.16
C ARG A 234 -4.65 -3.42 19.54
N GLY A 235 -3.91 -2.36 19.85
CA GLY A 235 -2.57 -2.15 19.33
C GLY A 235 -1.98 -0.89 19.92
N ASN A 236 -0.66 -0.80 19.89
CA ASN A 236 0.12 0.38 20.28
C ASN A 236 0.83 1.03 19.08
N ASP A 237 0.42 0.65 17.89
CA ASP A 237 0.94 1.04 16.61
C ASP A 237 -0.04 1.93 15.82
N TYR A 238 -1.08 2.44 16.48
CA TYR A 238 -2.04 3.36 15.89
C TYR A 238 -1.44 4.76 15.74
N ARG A 239 -1.80 5.42 14.65
CA ARG A 239 -1.47 6.82 14.33
C ARG A 239 -2.65 7.50 13.68
N ILE A 240 -2.69 8.82 13.83
CA ILE A 240 -3.60 9.68 13.09
C ILE A 240 -2.78 10.36 11.99
N LEU A 241 -3.24 10.23 10.76
CA LEU A 241 -2.75 10.98 9.62
C LEU A 241 -3.76 12.07 9.28
N VAL A 242 -3.27 13.29 9.04
CA VAL A 242 -4.07 14.40 8.53
C VAL A 242 -3.41 14.92 7.27
N TYR A 243 -4.21 15.24 6.26
CA TYR A 243 -3.75 15.85 5.01
C TYR A 243 -4.74 16.87 4.49
N LEU A 244 -4.26 17.78 3.64
CA LEU A 244 -5.15 18.70 2.94
C LEU A 244 -5.90 17.97 1.84
N SER A 245 -7.22 18.07 1.83
CA SER A 245 -8.03 17.37 0.82
C SER A 245 -7.74 17.83 -0.61
N ASN A 246 -7.31 19.07 -0.79
CA ASN A 246 -6.99 19.66 -2.08
C ASN A 246 -5.50 19.58 -2.45
N ASP A 247 -4.64 19.10 -1.54
CA ASP A 247 -3.24 18.83 -1.79
C ASP A 247 -2.76 17.70 -0.85
N PRO A 248 -3.01 16.43 -1.20
CA PRO A 248 -2.66 15.27 -0.35
C PRO A 248 -1.16 15.04 -0.15
N LYS A 249 -0.29 15.92 -0.67
CA LYS A 249 1.15 15.96 -0.36
C LYS A 249 1.45 16.77 0.90
N VAL A 250 0.52 17.63 1.33
CA VAL A 250 0.63 18.37 2.58
C VAL A 250 -0.03 17.55 3.68
N ILE A 251 0.80 16.80 4.40
CA ILE A 251 0.35 15.90 5.47
C ILE A 251 1.09 16.18 6.76
N ASP A 252 0.55 15.66 7.85
CA ASP A 252 1.32 15.31 9.04
C ASP A 252 0.73 14.05 9.71
N ILE A 253 1.54 13.37 10.52
CA ILE A 253 1.23 12.08 11.13
C ILE A 253 1.60 12.17 12.61
N SER A 254 0.68 11.74 13.47
CA SER A 254 0.90 11.73 14.91
C SER A 254 1.99 10.75 15.32
N ASP A 255 2.45 10.89 16.55
CA ASP A 255 3.16 9.81 17.23
C ASP A 255 2.27 8.56 17.38
N ALA A 256 2.91 7.42 17.66
CA ALA A 256 2.21 6.18 17.96
C ALA A 256 1.44 6.28 19.29
N PHE A 257 0.22 5.74 19.32
CA PHE A 257 -0.60 5.63 20.52
C PHE A 257 -1.25 4.25 20.65
N GLU A 258 -1.73 3.93 21.86
CA GLU A 258 -2.38 2.65 22.18
C GLU A 258 -3.90 2.77 22.17
N ILE A 259 -4.58 1.85 21.48
CA ILE A 259 -6.02 1.63 21.63
C ILE A 259 -6.24 0.39 22.50
N TYR A 260 -6.97 0.56 23.61
CA TYR A 260 -7.23 -0.49 24.60
C TYR A 260 -8.71 -0.56 25.00
N TYR A 261 -9.05 -1.56 25.82
CA TYR A 261 -10.41 -1.82 26.33
C TYR A 261 -11.09 -0.63 26.98
#